data_AF-T0R4I4-F1
#
_entry.id   AF-T0R4I4-F1
#
_cell.length_a   1.000
_cell.length_b   1.000
_cell.length_c   1.000
_cell.angle_alpha   90.00
_cell.angle_beta   90.00
_cell.angle_gamma   90.00
#
_symmetry.space_group_name_H-M   'P 1'
#
loop_
_entity.id
_entity.type
_entity.pdbx_description
1 polymer ?
#
loop_
_entity_poly.entity_id
_entity_poly.type
_entity_poly.pdbx_seq_one_letter_code
_entity_poly.pdbx_strand_id
1 'polypeptide(L)'
;MRTAFLLLATALAVCGRNLCDTSPTSTPTLTPAPTPAPTPAPTPAPTPAPTPAPISFVNGVRVNIFADNGAGLSGWSGVLPSALYTAWAIPTAGTTLVYSINNVPGGIAIDVPDFKLQLQMCKACDPLPNGKAIQLHTTGSSVWTYTTVDASHITLIDEDNLCLTRCPGCIPAPDAAVGDSVLAQPCNNLPTQVWTISPVA
;
A
#
# COMPACT_ATOMS: atom_id res chain seq x y z
N MET A 1 26.21 27.58 26.01
CA MET A 1 27.06 27.62 27.23
C MET A 1 28.43 27.10 26.82
N ARG A 2 29.30 27.97 26.28
CA ARG A 2 30.35 28.74 26.97
C ARG A 2 31.28 27.84 27.81
N THR A 3 32.42 27.48 27.23
CA THR A 3 33.66 27.39 28.02
C THR A 3 34.86 27.65 27.10
N ALA A 4 35.27 28.92 27.08
CA ALA A 4 36.62 29.33 26.72
C ALA A 4 37.43 29.36 28.01
N PHE A 5 38.62 28.79 28.02
CA PHE A 5 39.70 29.26 28.89
C PHE A 5 41.00 29.21 28.09
N LEU A 6 41.50 30.42 27.84
CA LEU A 6 42.75 30.74 27.19
C LEU A 6 43.73 31.20 28.29
N LEU A 7 45.03 31.17 27.94
CA LEU A 7 46.18 31.81 28.57
C LEU A 7 46.93 30.96 29.61
N LEU A 8 48.27 30.98 29.70
CA LEU A 8 49.40 31.48 28.90
C LEU A 8 50.63 31.17 29.78
N ALA A 9 51.78 30.77 29.23
CA ALA A 9 53.12 31.26 29.67
C ALA A 9 54.32 30.47 29.08
N THR A 10 55.02 31.15 28.16
CA THR A 10 56.49 31.42 28.12
C THR A 10 57.50 30.26 28.12
N ALA A 11 58.22 29.93 27.04
CA ALA A 11 59.30 30.64 26.30
C ALA A 11 60.72 30.39 26.84
N LEU A 12 61.58 29.73 26.03
CA LEU A 12 63.04 29.91 26.05
C LEU A 12 63.71 29.40 24.75
N ALA A 13 64.50 30.30 24.14
CA ALA A 13 65.71 30.19 23.29
C ALA A 13 65.90 28.94 22.38
N VAL A 14 66.32 29.06 21.12
CA VAL A 14 67.60 29.60 20.63
C VAL A 14 67.44 29.93 19.14
N CYS A 15 67.94 31.07 18.66
CA CYS A 15 68.15 31.28 17.22
C CYS A 15 69.59 31.75 16.99
N GLY A 16 70.37 30.90 16.32
CA GLY A 16 71.76 31.15 15.94
C GLY A 16 71.85 31.78 14.54
N ARG A 17 72.39 33.01 14.52
CA ARG A 17 73.42 33.57 13.61
C ARG A 17 73.41 33.27 12.09
N ASN A 18 73.25 34.37 11.33
CA ASN A 18 73.98 34.80 10.11
C ASN A 18 73.83 33.96 8.82
N LEU A 19 73.08 34.42 7.82
CA LEU A 19 73.41 35.40 6.74
C LEU A 19 74.22 34.81 5.58
N CYS A 20 73.79 35.18 4.37
CA CYS A 20 74.37 34.98 3.03
C CYS A 20 73.88 33.72 2.27
N ASP A 21 72.85 33.88 1.42
CA ASP A 21 72.87 33.24 0.11
C ASP A 21 72.10 34.07 -0.93
N THR A 22 72.81 34.51 -1.96
CA THR A 22 72.32 35.27 -3.10
C THR A 22 71.92 34.27 -4.19
N SER A 23 70.64 33.92 -4.28
CA SER A 23 70.11 33.04 -5.33
C SER A 23 69.26 33.85 -6.33
N PRO A 24 69.46 33.69 -7.65
CA PRO A 24 68.76 34.48 -8.66
C PRO A 24 67.27 34.10 -8.73
N THR A 25 66.40 35.11 -8.74
CA THR A 25 64.95 34.98 -8.82
C THR A 25 64.51 34.40 -10.17
N SER A 26 64.20 33.11 -10.22
CA SER A 26 63.52 32.49 -11.37
C SER A 26 62.07 32.98 -11.42
N THR A 27 61.70 33.69 -12.49
CA THR A 27 60.32 34.12 -12.75
C THR A 27 59.44 32.89 -13.01
N PRO A 28 58.39 32.61 -12.22
CA PRO A 28 57.52 31.46 -12.49
C PRO A 28 56.70 31.72 -13.76
N THR A 29 56.89 30.90 -14.79
CA THR A 29 56.00 30.82 -15.95
C THR A 29 54.61 30.37 -15.50
N LEU A 30 53.60 31.20 -15.74
CA LEU A 30 52.20 30.92 -15.43
C LEU A 30 51.67 29.83 -16.37
N THR A 31 51.50 28.61 -15.86
CA THR A 31 50.79 27.53 -16.56
C THR A 31 49.31 27.93 -16.70
N PRO A 32 48.70 27.86 -17.91
CA PRO A 32 47.29 28.15 -18.09
C PRO A 32 46.43 27.23 -17.19
N ALA A 33 45.44 27.81 -16.52
CA ALA A 33 44.49 27.04 -15.72
C ALA A 33 43.72 26.05 -16.61
N PRO A 34 43.48 24.82 -16.14
CA PRO A 34 42.74 23.82 -16.91
C PRO A 34 41.32 24.31 -17.19
N THR A 35 40.92 24.23 -18.46
CA THR A 35 39.55 24.55 -18.88
C THR A 35 38.59 23.54 -18.22
N PRO A 36 37.52 23.99 -17.52
CA PRO A 36 36.53 23.08 -16.96
C PRO A 36 35.91 22.21 -18.05
N ALA A 37 35.79 20.91 -17.79
CA ALA A 37 35.09 20.00 -18.69
C ALA A 37 33.62 20.44 -18.85
N PRO A 38 33.04 20.28 -20.04
CA PRO A 38 31.63 20.61 -20.26
C PRO A 38 30.74 19.75 -19.36
N THR A 39 29.83 20.41 -18.63
CA THR A 39 28.81 19.74 -17.81
C THR A 39 27.90 18.92 -18.72
N PRO A 40 27.68 17.62 -18.45
CA PRO A 40 26.73 16.80 -19.20
C PRO A 40 25.34 17.44 -19.18
N ALA A 41 24.64 17.41 -20.31
CA ALA A 41 23.26 17.86 -20.38
C ALA A 41 22.38 17.02 -19.43
N PRO A 42 21.37 17.62 -18.77
CA PRO A 42 20.47 16.87 -17.91
C PRO A 42 19.72 15.81 -18.71
N THR A 43 19.73 14.57 -18.22
CA THR A 43 18.90 13.49 -18.77
C THR A 43 17.42 13.87 -18.61
N PRO A 44 16.59 13.80 -19.66
CA PRO A 44 15.16 14.02 -19.53
C PRO A 44 14.56 13.09 -18.47
N ALA A 45 13.63 13.61 -17.65
CA ALA A 45 12.90 12.79 -16.71
C ALA A 45 12.11 11.70 -17.45
N PRO A 46 11.99 10.49 -16.88
CA PRO A 46 11.18 9.44 -17.48
C PRO A 46 9.74 9.92 -17.63
N THR A 47 9.15 9.70 -18.81
CA THR A 47 7.73 9.94 -19.04
C THR A 47 6.91 9.02 -18.13
N PRO A 48 5.88 9.52 -17.41
CA PRO A 48 5.01 8.67 -16.61
C PRO A 48 4.38 7.57 -17.46
N ALA A 49 4.25 6.37 -16.89
CA ALA A 49 3.51 5.29 -17.53
C ALA A 49 2.05 5.73 -17.77
N PRO A 50 1.40 5.27 -18.86
CA PRO A 50 0.00 5.57 -19.10
C PRO A 50 -0.85 5.05 -17.93
N THR A 51 -1.77 5.89 -17.46
CA THR A 51 -2.77 5.48 -16.47
C THR A 51 -3.64 4.36 -17.06
N PRO A 52 -3.83 3.24 -16.35
CA PRO A 52 -4.71 2.16 -16.82
C PRO A 52 -6.12 2.68 -17.08
N ALA A 53 -6.78 2.12 -18.11
CA ALA A 53 -8.17 2.41 -18.37
C ALA A 53 -9.03 1.91 -17.19
N PRO A 54 -10.07 2.67 -16.78
CA PRO A 54 -10.93 2.23 -15.71
C PRO A 54 -11.71 0.97 -16.12
N ILE A 55 -11.73 -0.02 -15.24
CA ILE A 55 -12.67 -1.14 -15.30
C ILE A 55 -14.09 -0.56 -15.15
N SER A 56 -14.97 -0.89 -16.08
CA SER A 56 -16.38 -0.55 -16.00
C SER A 56 -17.21 -1.83 -15.89
N PHE A 57 -18.02 -1.94 -14.85
CA PHE A 57 -18.89 -3.09 -14.65
C PHE A 57 -20.24 -2.91 -15.35
N VAL A 58 -20.68 -3.97 -16.03
CA VAL A 58 -22.05 -4.08 -16.54
C VAL A 58 -22.93 -4.67 -15.44
N ASN A 59 -24.17 -4.19 -15.30
CA ASN A 59 -25.10 -4.72 -14.29
C ASN A 59 -25.31 -6.23 -14.45
N GLY A 60 -25.25 -6.95 -13.33
CA GLY A 60 -25.45 -8.39 -13.27
C GLY A 60 -24.24 -9.20 -13.74
N VAL A 61 -23.09 -8.57 -13.99
CA VAL A 61 -21.87 -9.31 -14.36
C VAL A 61 -21.46 -10.24 -13.23
N ARG A 62 -21.31 -11.53 -13.54
CA ARG A 62 -20.85 -12.54 -12.59
C ARG A 62 -19.33 -12.58 -12.58
N VAL A 63 -18.74 -12.50 -11.39
CA VAL A 63 -17.30 -12.45 -11.20
C VAL A 63 -16.85 -13.34 -10.04
N ASN A 64 -15.63 -13.82 -10.15
CA ASN A 64 -14.83 -14.31 -9.05
C ASN A 64 -13.96 -13.16 -8.53
N ILE A 65 -13.81 -13.06 -7.21
CA ILE A 65 -12.96 -12.06 -6.56
C ILE A 65 -11.84 -12.83 -5.85
N PHE A 66 -10.58 -12.52 -6.12
CA PHE A 66 -9.42 -13.18 -5.52
C PHE A 66 -8.53 -12.18 -4.79
N ALA A 67 -7.93 -12.60 -3.68
CA ALA A 67 -6.90 -11.81 -3.01
C ALA A 67 -5.52 -12.00 -3.65
N ASP A 68 -4.54 -11.26 -3.12
CA ASP A 68 -3.13 -11.30 -3.55
C ASP A 68 -2.44 -12.66 -3.33
N ASN A 69 -2.97 -13.53 -2.47
CA ASN A 69 -2.51 -14.92 -2.33
C ASN A 69 -3.17 -15.90 -3.34
N GLY A 70 -3.97 -15.39 -4.29
CA GLY A 70 -4.64 -16.16 -5.33
C GLY A 70 -5.86 -16.94 -4.85
N ALA A 71 -6.16 -16.93 -3.57
CA ALA A 71 -7.33 -17.61 -3.06
C ALA A 71 -8.58 -16.72 -3.29
N GLY A 72 -9.73 -17.35 -3.50
CA GLY A 72 -10.99 -16.66 -3.79
C GLY A 72 -11.68 -16.15 -2.52
N LEU A 73 -12.21 -14.92 -2.58
CA LEU A 73 -13.14 -14.41 -1.59
C LEU A 73 -14.32 -15.39 -1.53
N SER A 74 -14.40 -16.14 -0.43
CA SER A 74 -15.47 -17.09 -0.21
C SER A 74 -16.36 -16.54 0.89
N GLY A 75 -17.65 -16.45 0.59
CA GLY A 75 -18.64 -16.05 1.57
C GLY A 75 -18.98 -17.20 2.50
N TRP A 76 -19.29 -16.79 3.73
CA TRP A 76 -19.39 -17.61 4.92
C TRP A 76 -20.58 -18.57 4.90
N SER A 77 -20.31 -19.86 5.11
CA SER A 77 -21.35 -20.85 5.46
C SER A 77 -21.41 -20.99 6.98
N GLY A 78 -22.58 -20.74 7.55
CA GLY A 78 -22.80 -20.61 8.98
C GLY A 78 -22.40 -21.84 9.80
N VAL A 79 -21.78 -21.59 10.96
CA VAL A 79 -21.57 -22.63 11.99
C VAL A 79 -22.05 -22.20 13.38
N LEU A 80 -22.45 -20.94 13.63
CA LEU A 80 -23.08 -20.58 14.92
C LEU A 80 -24.27 -19.63 14.75
N PRO A 81 -25.42 -19.88 15.43
CA PRO A 81 -26.62 -19.01 15.39
C PRO A 81 -26.39 -17.58 15.91
N SER A 82 -25.21 -17.29 16.46
CA SER A 82 -24.86 -16.01 17.10
C SER A 82 -23.56 -15.39 16.57
N ALA A 83 -22.87 -16.03 15.62
CA ALA A 83 -21.68 -15.46 14.98
C ALA A 83 -22.08 -14.81 13.65
N LEU A 84 -22.75 -13.66 13.75
CA LEU A 84 -22.90 -12.75 12.61
C LEU A 84 -21.59 -12.01 12.29
N TYR A 85 -20.50 -12.31 13.00
CA TYR A 85 -19.34 -11.44 13.06
C TYR A 85 -18.04 -12.18 12.73
N THR A 86 -17.41 -11.65 11.68
CA THR A 86 -15.97 -11.53 11.43
C THR A 86 -15.18 -12.79 11.07
N ALA A 87 -14.84 -12.87 9.77
CA ALA A 87 -13.77 -13.70 9.18
C ALA A 87 -13.98 -15.22 9.41
N TRP A 88 -13.67 -16.17 8.53
CA TRP A 88 -12.58 -16.46 7.61
C TRP A 88 -13.20 -17.34 6.49
N ALA A 89 -12.73 -17.38 5.25
CA ALA A 89 -11.51 -18.02 4.79
C ALA A 89 -11.37 -17.66 3.31
N ILE A 90 -10.18 -17.32 2.87
CA ILE A 90 -9.83 -17.49 1.47
C ILE A 90 -9.26 -18.92 1.39
N PRO A 91 -10.05 -19.95 1.03
CA PRO A 91 -9.63 -21.32 1.21
C PRO A 91 -8.44 -21.60 0.29
N THR A 92 -7.40 -22.25 0.83
CA THR A 92 -6.22 -22.69 0.08
C THR A 92 -6.57 -23.68 -1.04
N ALA A 93 -7.79 -24.25 -1.02
CA ALA A 93 -8.45 -24.95 -2.13
C ALA A 93 -9.97 -25.07 -1.90
N GLY A 94 -10.80 -24.98 -2.95
CA GLY A 94 -12.10 -25.69 -3.00
C GLY A 94 -13.36 -24.91 -3.39
N THR A 95 -13.57 -23.67 -2.95
CA THR A 95 -14.81 -22.93 -3.27
C THR A 95 -14.58 -21.43 -3.37
N THR A 96 -14.74 -20.88 -4.58
CA THR A 96 -14.87 -19.44 -4.81
C THR A 96 -16.36 -19.13 -4.92
N LEU A 97 -16.84 -18.15 -4.15
CA LEU A 97 -18.20 -17.67 -4.40
C LEU A 97 -18.22 -16.88 -5.70
N VAL A 98 -19.30 -17.07 -6.45
CA VAL A 98 -19.62 -16.22 -7.57
C VAL A 98 -20.38 -15.01 -7.05
N TYR A 99 -19.84 -13.83 -7.29
CA TYR A 99 -20.47 -12.55 -7.00
C TYR A 99 -21.13 -12.00 -8.25
N SER A 100 -22.15 -11.16 -8.08
CA SER A 100 -22.61 -10.26 -9.12
C SER A 100 -22.30 -8.81 -8.76
N ILE A 101 -21.76 -8.06 -9.72
CA ILE A 101 -21.56 -6.62 -9.55
C ILE A 101 -22.70 -5.87 -10.24
N ASN A 102 -23.33 -4.96 -9.50
CA ASN A 102 -24.41 -4.11 -9.98
C ASN A 102 -24.07 -2.64 -9.73
N ASN A 103 -24.23 -1.78 -10.73
CA ASN A 103 -24.12 -0.33 -10.52
C ASN A 103 -25.31 0.16 -9.71
N VAL A 104 -25.04 0.92 -8.66
CA VAL A 104 -26.01 1.52 -7.74
C VAL A 104 -25.69 3.00 -7.52
N PRO A 105 -26.64 3.82 -7.06
CA PRO A 105 -26.32 5.20 -6.69
C PRO A 105 -25.16 5.24 -5.68
N GLY A 106 -24.09 5.95 -6.02
CA GLY A 106 -22.90 6.07 -5.17
C GLY A 106 -21.79 5.04 -5.41
N GLY A 107 -21.98 4.04 -6.28
CA GLY A 107 -20.93 3.08 -6.61
C GLY A 107 -21.43 1.77 -7.19
N ILE A 108 -20.95 0.66 -6.63
CA ILE A 108 -21.34 -0.70 -6.99
C ILE A 108 -21.85 -1.47 -5.77
N ALA A 109 -22.82 -2.34 -5.99
CA ALA A 109 -23.21 -3.40 -5.07
C ALA A 109 -22.50 -4.69 -5.46
N ILE A 110 -22.04 -5.42 -4.45
CA ILE A 110 -21.41 -6.73 -4.61
C ILE A 110 -22.31 -7.74 -3.92
N ASP A 111 -23.07 -8.47 -4.74
CA ASP A 111 -24.08 -9.40 -4.27
C ASP A 111 -23.62 -10.85 -4.48
N VAL A 112 -24.11 -11.75 -3.64
CA VAL A 112 -24.02 -13.18 -3.85
C VAL A 112 -25.40 -13.66 -4.30
N PRO A 113 -25.64 -13.73 -5.63
CA PRO A 113 -26.99 -13.89 -6.17
C PRO A 113 -27.66 -15.20 -5.72
N ASP A 114 -26.88 -16.28 -5.59
CA ASP A 114 -27.41 -17.60 -5.27
C ASP A 114 -27.97 -17.69 -3.84
N PHE A 115 -27.49 -16.83 -2.94
CA PHE A 115 -27.92 -16.77 -1.54
C PHE A 115 -28.67 -15.47 -1.19
N LYS A 116 -28.84 -14.55 -2.16
CA LYS A 116 -29.41 -13.21 -1.95
C LYS A 116 -28.73 -12.45 -0.80
N LEU A 117 -27.41 -12.58 -0.72
CA LEU A 117 -26.59 -11.87 0.27
C LEU A 117 -25.91 -10.69 -0.40
N GLN A 118 -25.60 -9.67 0.39
CA GLN A 118 -24.82 -8.52 -0.06
C GLN A 118 -23.58 -8.37 0.79
N LEU A 119 -22.42 -8.15 0.16
CA LEU A 119 -21.17 -7.84 0.83
C LEU A 119 -21.24 -6.42 1.37
N GLN A 120 -21.11 -6.25 2.67
CA GLN A 120 -21.29 -4.95 3.30
C GLN A 120 -20.44 -4.81 4.56
N MET A 121 -20.18 -3.56 4.93
CA MET A 121 -19.58 -3.24 6.22
C MET A 121 -20.55 -3.62 7.33
N CYS A 122 -20.04 -4.23 8.37
CA CYS A 122 -20.87 -4.54 9.51
C CYS A 122 -20.96 -3.32 10.44
N LYS A 123 -22.14 -2.68 10.44
CA LYS A 123 -22.41 -1.48 11.27
C LYS A 123 -22.70 -1.79 12.74
N ALA A 124 -23.18 -3.00 13.03
CA ALA A 124 -23.57 -3.43 14.38
C ALA A 124 -22.51 -4.31 15.06
N CYS A 125 -21.38 -4.55 14.39
CA CYS A 125 -20.26 -5.30 14.93
C CYS A 125 -19.49 -4.51 15.96
N ASP A 126 -18.96 -5.21 16.95
CA ASP A 126 -17.88 -4.68 17.77
C ASP A 126 -16.65 -4.38 16.89
N PRO A 127 -15.91 -3.28 17.20
CA PRO A 127 -14.69 -2.96 16.49
C PRO A 127 -13.65 -4.06 16.68
N LEU A 128 -12.92 -4.40 15.62
CA LEU A 128 -11.82 -5.36 15.70
C LEU A 128 -10.50 -4.62 15.97
N PRO A 129 -9.50 -5.27 16.60
CA PRO A 129 -8.18 -4.67 16.83
C PRO A 129 -7.51 -4.17 15.55
N ASN A 130 -7.79 -4.83 14.43
CA ASN A 130 -7.13 -4.59 13.15
C ASN A 130 -8.04 -3.93 12.11
N GLY A 131 -9.27 -3.51 12.46
CA GLY A 131 -10.15 -2.83 11.51
C GLY A 131 -11.64 -2.99 11.82
N LYS A 132 -12.48 -2.85 10.80
CA LYS A 132 -13.92 -3.10 10.91
C LYS A 132 -14.29 -4.43 10.29
N ALA A 133 -15.30 -5.04 10.89
CA ALA A 133 -15.88 -6.28 10.43
C ALA A 133 -16.60 -6.13 9.09
N ILE A 134 -16.46 -7.11 8.22
CA ILE A 134 -17.24 -7.26 6.99
C ILE A 134 -18.28 -8.36 7.22
N GLN A 135 -19.44 -8.23 6.60
CA GLN A 135 -20.50 -9.25 6.65
C GLN A 135 -21.12 -9.49 5.27
N LEU A 136 -21.71 -10.68 5.13
CA LEU A 136 -22.71 -10.96 4.11
C LEU A 136 -24.07 -10.95 4.76
N HIS A 137 -24.97 -10.09 4.30
CA HIS A 137 -26.27 -9.93 4.93
C HIS A 137 -27.38 -9.86 3.88
N THR A 138 -28.57 -10.38 4.22
CA THR A 138 -29.73 -10.44 3.31
C THR A 138 -30.46 -9.11 3.18
N THR A 139 -30.15 -8.15 4.03
CA THR A 139 -30.74 -6.80 4.04
C THR A 139 -29.65 -5.75 4.27
N GLY A 140 -29.95 -4.50 3.96
CA GLY A 140 -29.02 -3.38 4.11
C GLY A 140 -28.61 -2.77 2.78
N SER A 141 -27.56 -1.97 2.79
CA SER A 141 -27.00 -1.31 1.61
C SER A 141 -25.59 -1.84 1.38
N SER A 142 -25.33 -2.42 0.22
CA SER A 142 -23.99 -2.74 -0.27
C SER A 142 -23.61 -1.65 -1.26
N VAL A 143 -22.94 -0.60 -0.79
CA VAL A 143 -22.40 0.45 -1.66
C VAL A 143 -20.91 0.51 -1.45
N TRP A 144 -20.20 0.12 -2.49
CA TRP A 144 -18.76 0.16 -2.58
C TRP A 144 -18.36 1.10 -3.70
N THR A 145 -17.36 1.93 -3.46
CA THR A 145 -16.60 2.56 -4.53
C THR A 145 -15.37 1.71 -4.83
N TYR A 146 -14.72 1.96 -5.96
CA TYR A 146 -13.51 1.25 -6.31
C TYR A 146 -12.51 2.14 -7.04
N THR A 147 -11.24 1.81 -6.88
CA THR A 147 -10.17 2.35 -7.73
C THR A 147 -9.59 1.24 -8.58
N THR A 148 -9.28 1.56 -9.83
CA THR A 148 -8.71 0.62 -10.80
C THR A 148 -7.20 0.65 -10.70
N VAL A 149 -6.62 -0.50 -10.39
CA VAL A 149 -5.16 -0.69 -10.34
C VAL A 149 -4.64 -1.05 -11.72
N ASP A 150 -5.34 -1.95 -12.42
CA ASP A 150 -5.12 -2.27 -13.84
C ASP A 150 -6.39 -2.89 -14.46
N ALA A 151 -6.26 -3.64 -15.56
CA ALA A 151 -7.37 -4.24 -16.29
C ALA A 151 -8.14 -5.35 -15.54
N SER A 152 -7.54 -5.96 -14.51
CA SER A 152 -8.16 -7.02 -13.70
C SER A 152 -8.10 -6.78 -12.20
N HIS A 153 -7.39 -5.75 -11.74
CA HIS A 153 -7.19 -5.48 -10.31
C HIS A 153 -7.88 -4.20 -9.86
N ILE A 154 -8.57 -4.27 -8.72
CA ILE A 154 -9.22 -3.13 -8.08
C ILE A 154 -8.93 -3.07 -6.58
N THR A 155 -9.10 -1.87 -6.01
CA THR A 155 -9.27 -1.70 -4.57
C THR A 155 -10.74 -1.37 -4.29
N LEU A 156 -11.36 -2.06 -3.35
CA LEU A 156 -12.73 -1.84 -2.93
C LEU A 156 -12.77 -0.96 -1.68
N ILE A 157 -13.60 0.09 -1.72
CA ILE A 157 -13.65 1.15 -0.70
C ILE A 157 -15.10 1.28 -0.24
N ASP A 158 -15.33 1.23 1.07
CA ASP A 158 -16.66 1.36 1.66
C ASP A 158 -17.10 2.84 1.81
N GLU A 159 -18.28 3.05 2.40
CA GLU A 159 -18.82 4.39 2.67
C GLU A 159 -18.02 5.20 3.73
N ASP A 160 -17.26 4.52 4.60
CA ASP A 160 -16.40 5.12 5.61
C ASP A 160 -14.97 5.41 5.09
N ASN A 161 -14.73 5.22 3.79
CA ASN A 161 -13.40 5.30 3.14
C ASN A 161 -12.38 4.28 3.67
N LEU A 162 -12.85 3.10 4.06
CA LEU A 162 -12.05 1.95 4.44
C LEU A 162 -11.96 0.97 3.27
N CYS A 163 -10.76 0.44 3.08
CA CYS A 163 -10.47 -0.53 2.05
C CYS A 163 -10.74 -1.95 2.52
N LEU A 164 -11.40 -2.74 1.67
CA LEU A 164 -11.50 -4.19 1.87
C LEU A 164 -10.10 -4.79 1.84
N THR A 165 -9.68 -5.41 2.93
CA THR A 165 -8.30 -5.80 3.15
C THR A 165 -8.21 -7.25 3.62
N ARG A 166 -7.39 -8.05 2.94
CA ARG A 166 -6.93 -9.34 3.46
C ARG A 166 -5.99 -9.08 4.64
N CYS A 167 -6.25 -9.71 5.76
CA CYS A 167 -5.51 -9.47 7.00
C CYS A 167 -4.98 -10.81 7.56
N PRO A 168 -3.81 -11.26 7.11
CA PRO A 168 -3.21 -12.51 7.56
C PRO A 168 -2.97 -12.50 9.07
N GLY A 169 -3.52 -13.49 9.78
CA GLY A 169 -3.34 -13.64 11.23
C GLY A 169 -4.00 -12.57 12.11
N CYS A 170 -4.83 -11.68 11.56
CA CYS A 170 -5.35 -10.53 12.30
C CYS A 170 -6.46 -10.84 13.32
N ILE A 171 -7.11 -12.00 13.22
CA ILE A 171 -8.15 -12.43 14.16
C ILE A 171 -7.79 -13.85 14.63
N PRO A 172 -7.19 -14.01 15.82
CA PRO A 172 -6.87 -15.33 16.33
C PRO A 172 -8.18 -16.06 16.68
N ALA A 173 -8.80 -16.73 15.72
CA ALA A 173 -9.98 -17.54 15.99
C ALA A 173 -9.52 -18.97 16.34
N PRO A 174 -10.00 -19.58 17.43
CA PRO A 174 -9.66 -20.95 17.81
C PRO A 174 -10.12 -22.01 16.80
N ASP A 175 -10.92 -21.60 15.80
CA ASP A 175 -11.47 -22.36 14.67
C ASP A 175 -10.96 -21.86 13.30
N ALA A 176 -9.94 -20.99 13.26
CA ALA A 176 -9.32 -20.39 12.05
C ALA A 176 -8.55 -21.37 11.15
N ALA A 177 -8.98 -22.62 11.05
CA ALA A 177 -8.20 -23.69 10.46
C ALA A 177 -7.90 -23.55 8.95
N VAL A 178 -8.46 -22.56 8.22
CA VAL A 178 -8.36 -22.54 6.75
C VAL A 178 -8.32 -21.13 6.13
N GLY A 179 -7.32 -20.29 6.36
CA GLY A 179 -7.03 -19.15 5.47
C GLY A 179 -6.78 -17.81 6.18
N ASP A 180 -6.90 -16.68 5.45
CA ASP A 180 -6.73 -15.31 5.95
C ASP A 180 -8.05 -14.59 6.24
N SER A 181 -8.05 -13.66 7.20
CA SER A 181 -9.18 -12.79 7.51
C SER A 181 -9.41 -11.80 6.38
N VAL A 182 -10.65 -11.33 6.24
CA VAL A 182 -10.97 -10.15 5.43
C VAL A 182 -11.73 -9.16 6.31
N LEU A 183 -11.23 -7.94 6.35
CA LEU A 183 -11.74 -6.87 7.18
C LEU A 183 -11.53 -5.52 6.48
N ALA A 184 -12.12 -4.46 7.01
CA ALA A 184 -11.93 -3.11 6.49
C ALA A 184 -10.84 -2.38 7.26
N GLN A 185 -9.89 -1.79 6.53
CA GLN A 185 -8.78 -1.03 7.09
C GLN A 185 -8.61 0.31 6.38
N PRO A 186 -7.92 1.27 6.99
CA PRO A 186 -7.52 2.48 6.29
C PRO A 186 -6.81 2.15 4.97
N CYS A 187 -7.22 2.83 3.91
CA CYS A 187 -6.63 2.66 2.58
C CYS A 187 -5.18 3.15 2.56
N ASN A 188 -4.23 2.23 2.34
CA ASN A 188 -2.78 2.49 2.39
C ASN A 188 -2.04 1.91 1.17
N ASN A 189 -2.75 1.61 0.08
CA ASN A 189 -2.22 1.04 -1.17
C ASN A 189 -1.40 -0.24 -0.92
N LEU A 190 -1.86 -1.08 0.00
CA LEU A 190 -1.19 -2.35 0.31
C LEU A 190 -1.57 -3.43 -0.73
N PRO A 191 -0.67 -4.38 -1.04
CA PRO A 191 -1.02 -5.53 -1.89
C PRO A 191 -2.24 -6.30 -1.39
N THR A 192 -2.42 -6.37 -0.07
CA THR A 192 -3.59 -7.02 0.57
C THR A 192 -4.91 -6.25 0.41
N GLN A 193 -4.87 -5.04 -0.13
CA GLN A 193 -6.04 -4.22 -0.50
C GLN A 193 -6.41 -4.34 -1.98
N VAL A 194 -5.57 -5.03 -2.76
CA VAL A 194 -5.78 -5.23 -4.19
C VAL A 194 -6.45 -6.58 -4.42
N TRP A 195 -7.58 -6.53 -5.12
CA TRP A 195 -8.40 -7.69 -5.43
C TRP A 195 -8.42 -7.93 -6.93
N THR A 196 -8.19 -9.18 -7.33
CA THR A 196 -8.33 -9.62 -8.71
C THR A 196 -9.80 -9.90 -9.00
N ILE A 197 -10.33 -9.32 -10.06
CA ILE A 197 -11.68 -9.55 -10.57
C ILE A 197 -11.58 -10.35 -11.85
N SER A 198 -12.20 -11.53 -11.87
CA SER A 198 -12.21 -12.41 -13.03
C SER A 198 -13.65 -12.75 -13.42
N PRO A 199 -14.10 -12.45 -14.65
CA PRO A 199 -15.42 -12.85 -15.12
C PRO A 199 -15.63 -14.36 -15.02
N VAL A 200 -16.82 -14.79 -14.63
CA VAL A 200 -17.22 -16.20 -14.71
C VAL A 200 -17.58 -16.53 -16.16
N ALA A 201 -16.98 -17.58 -16.71
CA ALA A 201 -17.26 -18.08 -18.07
C ALA A 201 -18.59 -18.84 -18.16
#